data_AF-A0A965LN13-F1
#
_entry.id   AF-A0A965LN13-F1
#
_cell.length_a   1.000
_cell.length_b   1.000
_cell.length_c   1.000
_cell.angle_alpha   90.00
_cell.angle_beta   90.00
_cell.angle_gamma   90.00
#
_symmetry.space_group_name_H-M   'P 1'
#
loop_
_entity.id
_entity.type
_entity.pdbx_description
1 polymer ?
#
loop_
_entity_poly.entity_id
_entity_poly.type
_entity_poly.pdbx_seq_one_letter_code
_entity_poly.pdbx_strand_id
1 'polypeptide(L)'
;MRQNIFGAVGYGLADVVTAARASVAGVFVVINPANILSNVVADEPDPSTRPTTVVGASQVGGEIGRSEGLKGILIMLASVNVFVGVFNMLPLLPFDGGHAAIATYERFRSRRGRVYRADVGKMVPVATTVVALLVMLLFAGLYLDVTSPLG
;
A
#
# COMPACT_ATOMS: atom_id res chain seq x y z
N MET A 1 -21.28 -24.29 -15.21
CA MET A 1 -22.15 -23.39 -14.41
C MET A 1 -22.16 -22.03 -15.08
N ARG A 2 -23.31 -21.54 -15.56
CA ARG A 2 -23.42 -20.19 -16.14
C ARG A 2 -23.37 -19.18 -15.01
N GLN A 3 -22.27 -18.45 -14.86
CA GLN A 3 -22.21 -17.34 -13.92
C GLN A 3 -23.09 -16.21 -14.46
N ASN A 4 -24.14 -15.86 -13.73
CA ASN A 4 -24.91 -14.65 -14.02
C ASN A 4 -23.97 -13.44 -13.87
N ILE A 5 -23.99 -12.54 -14.85
CA ILE A 5 -23.14 -11.33 -14.89
C ILE A 5 -23.25 -10.54 -13.59
N PHE A 6 -24.46 -10.43 -13.03
CA PHE A 6 -24.71 -9.78 -11.74
C PHE A 6 -24.00 -10.45 -10.56
N GLY A 7 -23.88 -11.78 -10.57
CA GLY A 7 -23.12 -12.52 -9.56
C GLY A 7 -21.62 -12.28 -9.70
N ALA A 8 -21.09 -12.30 -10.92
CA ALA A 8 -19.69 -12.02 -11.19
C ALA A 8 -19.28 -10.61 -10.76
N VAL A 9 -20.15 -9.61 -10.98
CA VAL A 9 -19.95 -8.24 -10.48
C VAL A 9 -19.95 -8.20 -8.94
N GLY A 10 -20.88 -8.92 -8.30
CA GLY A 10 -20.92 -9.02 -6.84
C GLY A 10 -19.66 -9.64 -6.23
N TYR A 11 -19.16 -10.73 -6.82
CA TYR A 11 -17.90 -11.35 -6.40
C TYR A 11 -16.71 -10.42 -6.62
N GLY A 12 -16.64 -9.73 -7.77
CA GLY A 12 -15.58 -8.75 -8.02
C GLY A 12 -15.55 -7.60 -7.01
N LEU A 13 -16.71 -7.09 -6.59
CA LEU A 13 -16.79 -6.09 -5.52
C LEU A 13 -16.33 -6.64 -4.17
N ALA A 14 -16.75 -7.86 -3.81
CA ALA A 14 -16.31 -8.51 -2.58
C ALA A 14 -14.79 -8.77 -2.57
N ASP A 15 -14.22 -9.10 -3.72
CA ASP A 15 -12.78 -9.29 -3.90
C ASP A 15 -12.03 -7.97 -3.73
N VAL A 16 -12.53 -6.88 -4.29
CA VAL A 16 -11.93 -5.54 -4.09
C VAL A 16 -11.94 -5.15 -2.61
N VAL A 17 -13.04 -5.37 -1.90
CA VAL A 17 -13.13 -5.10 -0.45
C VAL A 17 -12.16 -5.99 0.33
N THR A 18 -12.05 -7.26 -0.06
CA THR A 18 -11.14 -8.23 0.55
C THR A 18 -9.67 -7.86 0.32
N ALA A 19 -9.33 -7.42 -0.89
CA ALA A 19 -8.02 -6.92 -1.25
C ALA A 19 -7.70 -5.62 -0.49
N ALA A 20 -8.69 -4.73 -0.35
CA ALA A 20 -8.52 -3.49 0.40
C ALA A 20 -8.22 -3.74 1.88
N ARG A 21 -8.98 -4.61 2.57
CA ARG A 21 -8.69 -4.95 3.98
C ARG A 21 -7.30 -5.61 4.13
N ALA A 22 -6.92 -6.48 3.20
CA ALA A 22 -5.64 -7.18 3.24
C ALA A 22 -4.49 -6.19 3.02
N SER A 23 -4.67 -5.24 2.10
CA SER A 23 -3.72 -4.15 1.85
C SER A 23 -3.49 -3.31 3.10
N VAL A 24 -4.55 -2.91 3.80
CA VAL A 24 -4.43 -2.16 5.07
C VAL A 24 -3.65 -2.96 6.11
N ALA A 25 -3.97 -4.23 6.30
CA ALA A 25 -3.26 -5.09 7.25
C ALA A 25 -1.78 -5.27 6.86
N GLY A 26 -1.49 -5.49 5.58
CA GLY A 26 -0.13 -5.65 5.05
C GLY A 26 0.75 -4.43 5.28
N VAL A 27 0.19 -3.21 5.19
CA VAL A 27 0.93 -1.97 5.49
C VAL A 27 1.49 -1.99 6.91
N PHE A 28 0.72 -2.43 7.91
CA PHE A 28 1.21 -2.51 9.30
C PHE A 28 2.28 -3.58 9.49
N VAL A 29 2.20 -4.67 8.74
CA VAL A 29 3.22 -5.73 8.75
C VAL A 29 4.54 -5.20 8.18
N VAL A 30 4.48 -4.52 7.02
CA VAL A 30 5.67 -4.06 6.29
C VAL A 30 6.37 -2.88 7.00
N ILE A 31 5.60 -1.97 7.60
CA ILE A 31 6.16 -0.80 8.30
C ILE A 31 6.76 -1.18 9.67
N ASN A 32 6.48 -2.37 10.20
CA ASN A 32 6.97 -2.78 11.50
C ASN A 32 8.51 -2.87 11.51
N PRO A 33 9.22 -2.06 12.32
CA PRO A 33 10.68 -2.03 12.34
C PRO A 33 11.31 -3.37 12.75
N ALA A 34 10.61 -4.16 13.58
CA ALA A 34 11.08 -5.49 13.95
C ALA A 34 11.10 -6.42 12.74
N ASN A 35 10.06 -6.37 11.90
CA ASN A 35 9.97 -7.16 10.67
C ASN A 35 11.02 -6.71 9.65
N ILE A 36 11.26 -5.41 9.52
CA ILE A 36 12.28 -4.90 8.59
C ILE A 36 13.66 -5.40 9.02
N LEU A 37 14.00 -5.25 10.30
CA LEU A 37 15.30 -5.67 10.82
C LEU A 37 15.49 -7.18 10.73
N SER A 38 14.47 -7.97 11.09
CA SER A 38 14.54 -9.42 11.00
C SER A 38 14.74 -9.88 9.56
N ASN A 39 14.05 -9.27 8.60
CA ASN A 39 14.20 -9.64 7.19
C ASN A 39 15.55 -9.22 6.60
N VAL A 40 16.16 -8.11 7.06
CA VAL A 40 17.47 -7.65 6.57
C VAL A 40 18.63 -8.47 7.15
N VAL A 41 18.49 -9.00 8.36
CA VAL A 41 19.56 -9.75 9.05
C VAL A 41 19.39 -11.27 8.92
N ALA A 42 18.19 -11.76 8.59
CA ALA A 42 17.95 -13.19 8.42
C ALA A 42 18.67 -13.77 7.19
N ASP A 43 19.17 -14.99 7.35
CA ASP A 43 19.68 -15.79 6.22
C ASP A 43 18.58 -16.14 5.22
N GLU A 44 17.34 -16.31 5.69
CA GLU A 44 16.15 -16.53 4.88
C GLU A 44 15.05 -15.51 5.24
N PRO A 45 14.92 -14.41 4.48
CA PRO A 45 13.87 -13.41 4.69
C PRO A 45 12.47 -13.98 4.42
N ASP A 46 11.51 -13.69 5.30
CA ASP A 46 10.13 -14.13 5.18
C ASP A 46 9.37 -13.31 4.11
N PRO A 47 8.93 -13.95 3.00
CA PRO A 47 8.21 -13.28 1.92
C PRO A 47 6.91 -12.58 2.35
N SER A 48 6.31 -13.01 3.45
CA SER A 48 5.03 -12.48 3.93
C SER A 48 5.16 -11.20 4.76
N THR A 49 6.37 -10.91 5.28
CA THR A 49 6.61 -9.77 6.17
C THR A 49 7.66 -8.79 5.65
N ARG A 50 8.45 -9.20 4.66
CA ARG A 50 9.47 -8.33 4.06
C ARG A 50 8.85 -7.21 3.20
N PRO A 51 9.46 -6.01 3.20
CA PRO A 51 9.13 -4.98 2.22
C PRO A 51 9.57 -5.44 0.83
N THR A 52 8.67 -5.36 -0.15
CA THR A 52 8.94 -5.64 -1.56
C THR A 52 8.88 -4.35 -2.37
N THR A 53 9.73 -4.22 -3.38
CA THR A 53 9.78 -3.05 -4.27
C THR A 53 9.25 -3.35 -5.67
N VAL A 54 9.33 -2.35 -6.55
CA VAL A 54 9.02 -2.51 -7.97
C VAL A 54 9.88 -3.61 -8.62
N VAL A 55 11.10 -3.82 -8.12
CA VAL A 55 11.98 -4.89 -8.62
C VAL A 55 11.40 -6.26 -8.30
N GLY A 56 11.08 -6.56 -7.03
CA GLY A 56 10.44 -7.83 -6.67
C GLY A 56 9.07 -8.02 -7.33
N ALA A 57 8.28 -6.94 -7.45
CA ALA A 57 6.99 -6.99 -8.17
C ALA A 57 7.16 -7.34 -9.65
N SER A 58 8.23 -6.86 -10.30
CA SER A 58 8.53 -7.21 -11.70
C SER A 58 8.95 -8.67 -11.88
N GLN A 59 9.69 -9.24 -10.91
CA GLN A 59 10.07 -10.65 -10.89
C GLN A 59 8.82 -11.54 -10.79
N VAL A 60 7.95 -11.24 -9.81
CA VAL A 60 6.67 -11.92 -9.61
C VAL A 60 5.77 -11.77 -10.84
N GLY A 61 5.70 -10.57 -11.42
CA GLY A 61 4.94 -10.31 -12.65
C GLY A 61 5.45 -11.11 -13.85
N GLY A 62 6.77 -11.34 -13.95
CA GLY A 62 7.36 -12.19 -14.98
C GLY A 62 6.95 -13.67 -14.84
N GLU A 63 6.91 -14.19 -13.62
CA GLU A 63 6.44 -15.56 -13.35
C GLU A 63 4.94 -15.72 -13.64
N ILE A 64 4.12 -14.77 -13.17
CA ILE A 64 2.68 -14.73 -13.46
C ILE A 64 2.43 -14.64 -14.97
N GLY A 65 3.22 -13.83 -15.68
CA GLY A 65 3.13 -13.72 -17.14
C GLY A 65 3.43 -15.03 -17.87
N ARG A 66 4.37 -15.85 -17.36
CA ARG A 66 4.71 -17.16 -17.92
C ARG A 66 3.68 -18.23 -17.58
N SER A 67 3.16 -18.24 -16.35
CA SER A 67 2.26 -19.28 -15.83
C SER A 67 0.78 -19.03 -16.15
N GLU A 68 0.31 -17.78 -16.02
CA GLU A 68 -1.10 -17.39 -16.17
C GLU A 68 -1.38 -16.47 -17.37
N GLY A 69 -0.33 -16.04 -18.08
CA GLY A 69 -0.43 -15.18 -19.25
C GLY A 69 -1.03 -13.80 -18.95
N LEU A 70 -1.68 -13.22 -19.96
CA LEU A 70 -2.24 -11.86 -19.86
C LEU A 70 -3.30 -11.73 -18.76
N LYS A 71 -4.07 -12.80 -18.51
CA LYS A 71 -5.10 -12.81 -17.46
C LYS A 71 -4.48 -12.59 -16.09
N GLY A 72 -3.43 -13.34 -15.75
CA GLY A 72 -2.75 -13.21 -14.46
C GLY A 72 -2.12 -11.82 -14.29
N ILE A 73 -1.49 -11.29 -15.34
CA ILE A 73 -0.93 -9.93 -15.34
C ILE A 73 -2.01 -8.89 -15.06
N LEU A 74 -3.17 -8.97 -15.71
CA LEU A 74 -4.27 -8.04 -15.49
C LEU A 74 -4.80 -8.11 -14.05
N ILE A 75 -4.90 -9.29 -13.46
CA ILE A 75 -5.32 -9.48 -12.06
C ILE A 75 -4.27 -8.89 -11.10
N MET A 76 -2.98 -9.12 -11.37
CA MET A 76 -1.89 -8.54 -10.59
C MET A 76 -1.92 -7.01 -10.64
N LEU A 77 -2.04 -6.43 -11.84
CA LEU A 77 -2.13 -4.98 -12.02
C LEU A 77 -3.38 -4.40 -11.35
N ALA A 78 -4.53 -5.08 -11.42
CA ALA A 78 -5.73 -4.68 -10.69
C ALA A 78 -5.47 -4.66 -9.18
N SER A 79 -4.81 -5.70 -8.65
CA SER A 79 -4.48 -5.81 -7.22
C SER A 79 -3.51 -4.70 -6.77
N VAL A 80 -2.49 -4.40 -7.57
CA VAL A 80 -1.55 -3.30 -7.31
C VAL A 80 -2.28 -1.95 -7.32
N ASN A 81 -3.19 -1.71 -8.26
CA ASN A 81 -3.96 -0.47 -8.30
C ASN A 81 -4.90 -0.33 -7.09
N VAL A 82 -5.54 -1.41 -6.64
CA VAL A 82 -6.33 -1.41 -5.40
C VAL A 82 -5.43 -1.09 -4.20
N PHE A 83 -4.25 -1.71 -4.12
CA PHE A 83 -3.29 -1.43 -3.06
C PHE A 83 -2.85 0.05 -3.05
N VAL A 84 -2.46 0.61 -4.19
CA VAL A 84 -2.07 2.02 -4.32
C VAL A 84 -3.22 2.95 -3.97
N GLY A 85 -4.44 2.64 -4.42
CA GLY A 85 -5.64 3.40 -4.08
C GLY A 85 -5.89 3.44 -2.56
N VAL A 86 -5.82 2.28 -1.90
CA VAL A 86 -5.97 2.15 -0.45
C VAL A 86 -4.85 2.86 0.31
N PHE A 87 -3.61 2.73 -0.16
CA PHE A 87 -2.45 3.39 0.43
C PHE A 87 -2.57 4.92 0.34
N ASN A 88 -3.05 5.46 -0.78
CA ASN A 88 -3.31 6.88 -0.95
C ASN A 88 -4.47 7.40 -0.08
N MET A 89 -5.35 6.53 0.41
CA MET A 89 -6.41 6.90 1.36
C MET A 89 -5.91 7.00 2.81
N LEU A 90 -4.66 6.66 3.11
CA LEU A 90 -4.11 6.81 4.46
C LEU A 90 -4.13 8.29 4.89
N PRO A 91 -4.54 8.60 6.13
CA PRO A 91 -4.68 9.98 6.63
C PRO A 91 -3.34 10.59 7.06
N LEU A 92 -2.33 10.49 6.20
CA LEU A 92 -0.98 11.00 6.41
C LEU A 92 -0.57 11.86 5.21
N LEU A 93 0.09 12.99 5.46
CA LEU A 93 0.86 13.69 4.43
C LEU A 93 2.10 12.82 4.18
N PRO A 94 2.37 12.25 2.98
CA PRO A 94 2.28 12.79 1.61
C PRO A 94 1.12 12.26 0.76
N PHE A 95 0.20 11.48 1.34
CA PHE A 95 -0.90 10.87 0.61
C PHE A 95 -2.10 11.81 0.50
N ASP A 96 -2.96 11.55 -0.48
CA ASP A 96 -4.16 12.35 -0.75
C ASP A 96 -5.14 12.32 0.45
N GLY A 97 -5.21 11.19 1.16
CA GLY A 97 -6.01 11.03 2.38
C GLY A 97 -5.63 12.01 3.50
N GLY A 98 -4.38 12.47 3.55
CA GLY A 98 -3.95 13.50 4.49
C GLY A 98 -4.66 14.85 4.28
N HIS A 99 -4.90 15.23 3.03
CA HIS A 99 -5.65 16.45 2.69
C HIS A 99 -7.13 16.30 3.05
N ALA A 100 -7.71 15.12 2.76
CA ALA A 100 -9.07 14.80 3.15
C ALA A 100 -9.24 14.81 4.69
N ALA A 101 -8.26 14.31 5.44
CA ALA A 101 -8.25 14.35 6.90
C ALA A 101 -8.20 15.78 7.44
N ILE A 102 -7.33 16.63 6.87
CA ILE A 102 -7.25 18.06 7.22
C ILE A 102 -8.57 18.76 6.94
N ALA A 103 -9.11 18.62 5.73
CA ALA A 103 -10.37 19.26 5.34
C ALA A 103 -11.55 18.79 6.23
N THR A 104 -11.57 17.50 6.59
CA THR A 104 -12.57 16.95 7.51
C THR A 104 -12.43 17.55 8.91
N TYR A 105 -11.21 17.67 9.42
CA TYR A 105 -10.92 18.31 10.69
C TYR A 105 -11.31 19.79 10.71
N GLU A 106 -10.96 20.55 9.67
CA GLU A 106 -11.35 21.95 9.50
C GLU A 106 -12.87 22.12 9.47
N ARG A 107 -13.59 21.29 8.72
CA ARG A 107 -15.05 21.32 8.66
C ARG A 107 -15.67 21.01 10.02
N PHE A 108 -15.14 20.04 10.75
CA PHE A 108 -15.62 19.70 12.08
C PHE A 108 -15.36 20.82 13.09
N ARG A 109 -14.21 21.50 12.99
CA ARG A 109 -13.82 22.58 13.90
C ARG A 109 -14.47 23.92 13.57
N SER A 110 -14.83 24.15 12.30
CA SER A 110 -15.46 25.37 11.79
C SER A 110 -16.96 25.49 12.17
N ARG A 111 -17.31 25.14 13.41
CA ARG A 111 -18.69 25.18 13.92
C ARG A 111 -19.03 26.57 14.46
N ARG A 112 -20.33 26.90 14.46
CA ARG A 112 -20.89 28.14 15.05
C ARG A 112 -20.37 29.44 14.42
N GLY A 113 -20.21 29.45 13.10
CA GLY A 113 -19.86 30.66 12.33
C GLY A 113 -18.38 31.08 12.40
N ARG A 114 -17.53 30.30 13.08
CA ARG A 114 -16.08 30.55 13.12
C ARG A 114 -15.39 29.64 12.10
N VAL A 115 -14.80 30.23 11.06
CA VAL A 115 -13.96 29.48 10.12
C VAL A 115 -12.65 29.14 10.82
N TYR A 116 -12.32 27.86 10.86
CA TYR A 116 -11.04 27.36 11.35
C TYR A 116 -10.24 26.79 10.18
N ARG A 117 -9.01 27.28 10.00
CA ARG A 117 -8.05 26.70 9.05
C ARG A 117 -6.88 26.10 9.81
N ALA A 118 -6.60 24.84 9.52
CA ALA A 118 -5.46 24.14 10.07
C ALA A 118 -4.19 24.65 9.38
N ASP A 119 -3.14 24.86 10.17
CA ASP A 119 -1.85 25.23 9.64
C ASP A 119 -1.13 23.97 9.15
N VAL A 120 -1.19 23.74 7.82
CA VAL A 120 -0.54 22.61 7.15
C VAL A 120 0.97 22.64 7.33
N GLY A 121 1.56 23.84 7.51
CA GLY A 121 3.00 24.00 7.76
C GLY A 121 3.48 23.24 9.00
N LYS A 122 2.61 23.08 10.00
CA LYS A 122 2.92 22.30 11.22
C LYS A 122 2.99 20.80 10.98
N MET A 123 2.45 20.32 9.86
CA MET A 123 2.51 18.91 9.50
C MET A 123 3.71 18.57 8.61
N VAL A 124 4.47 19.57 8.14
CA VAL A 124 5.69 19.35 7.34
C VAL A 124 6.68 18.41 8.03
N PRO A 125 7.01 18.54 9.34
CA PRO A 125 7.92 17.61 10.00
C PRO A 125 7.42 16.16 10.00
N VAL A 126 6.10 15.97 10.16
CA VAL A 126 5.46 14.65 10.09
C VAL A 126 5.55 14.10 8.68
N ALA A 127 5.23 14.91 7.67
CA ALA A 127 5.33 14.52 6.26
C ALA A 127 6.76 14.12 5.88
N THR A 128 7.75 14.90 6.31
CA THR A 128 9.17 14.59 6.10
C THR A 128 9.57 13.27 6.77
N THR A 129 9.08 13.01 7.99
CA THR A 129 9.32 11.74 8.70
C THR A 129 8.73 10.56 7.94
N VAL A 130 7.49 10.68 7.45
CA VAL A 130 6.84 9.64 6.64
C VAL A 130 7.62 9.41 5.34
N VAL A 131 8.02 10.46 4.62
CA VAL A 131 8.83 10.32 3.40
C VAL A 131 10.17 9.66 3.69
N ALA A 132 10.87 10.05 4.76
CA ALA A 132 12.12 9.42 5.15
C ALA A 132 11.95 7.92 5.45
N LEU A 133 10.86 7.53 6.12
CA LEU A 133 10.50 6.14 6.36
C LEU A 133 10.23 5.37 5.06
N LEU A 134 9.48 5.95 4.12
CA LEU A 134 9.22 5.32 2.82
C LEU A 134 10.50 5.13 2.00
N VAL A 135 11.41 6.12 2.03
CA VAL A 135 12.72 6.01 1.39
C VAL A 135 13.56 4.91 2.04
N MET A 136 13.56 4.81 3.37
CA MET A 136 14.23 3.71 4.08
C MET A 136 13.66 2.35 3.67
N LEU A 137 12.34 2.20 3.64
CA LEU A 137 11.66 0.98 3.18
C LEU A 137 11.99 0.64 1.74
N LEU A 138 12.08 1.64 0.85
CA LEU A 138 12.47 1.46 -0.54
C LEU A 138 13.87 0.86 -0.64
N PHE A 139 14.85 1.41 0.09
CA PHE A 139 16.21 0.89 0.06
C PHE A 139 16.34 -0.49 0.71
N ALA A 140 15.66 -0.72 1.84
CA ALA A 140 15.65 -2.02 2.51
C ALA A 140 15.02 -3.09 1.62
N GLY A 141 13.85 -2.82 1.04
CA GLY A 141 13.20 -3.74 0.11
C GLY A 141 14.03 -3.97 -1.15
N LEU A 142 14.66 -2.92 -1.69
CA LEU A 142 15.50 -3.06 -2.89
C LEU A 142 16.71 -3.96 -2.61
N TYR A 143 17.35 -3.79 -1.46
CA TYR A 143 18.43 -4.65 -1.02
C TYR A 143 17.97 -6.11 -0.94
N LEU A 144 16.82 -6.35 -0.32
CA LEU A 144 16.25 -7.70 -0.21
C LEU A 144 15.87 -8.28 -1.58
N ASP A 145 15.27 -7.50 -2.48
CA ASP A 145 14.83 -7.98 -3.80
C ASP A 145 15.99 -8.36 -4.72
N VAL A 146 17.17 -7.77 -4.49
CA VAL A 146 18.41 -8.05 -5.24
C VAL A 146 19.20 -9.21 -4.61
N THR A 147 19.29 -9.27 -3.28
CA THR A 147 20.10 -10.29 -2.58
C THR A 147 19.34 -11.59 -2.34
N SER A 148 18.02 -11.51 -2.21
CA SER A 148 17.11 -12.64 -1.95
C SER A 148 15.90 -12.50 -2.88
N PRO A 149 16.05 -12.81 -4.18
CA PRO A 149 14.97 -12.67 -5.16
C PRO A 149 13.78 -13.58 -4.83
N LEU A 150 12.59 -13.16 -5.28
CA LEU A 150 11.31 -13.84 -4.96
C LEU A 150 10.96 -14.98 -5.93
N GLY A 151 11.88 -15.36 -6.81
CA GLY A 151 11.69 -16.37 -7.87
C GLY A 151 12.92 -17.22 -8.11
#